data_AF-A0A1I0T9M7-F1
#
_entry.id   AF-A0A1I0T9M7-F1
#
_cell.length_a   1.000
_cell.length_b   1.000
_cell.length_c   1.000
_cell.angle_alpha   90.00
_cell.angle_beta   90.00
_cell.angle_gamma   90.00
#
_symmetry.space_group_name_H-M   'P 1'
#
loop_
_entity.id
_entity.type
_entity.pdbx_description
1 polymer ?
#
loop_
_entity_poly.entity_id
_entity_poly.type
_entity_poly.pdbx_seq_one_letter_code
_entity_poly.pdbx_strand_id
1 'polypeptide(L)' 'MFDYELIKTFLKYVAIYPVGTNIVLNTGYRGVVSKIFPEYPLRPVIRILQNPNGEMLKSPFEIDLRKEVNITITEAF' A
#
# COMPACT_ATOMS: atom_id res chain seq x y z
N MET A 1 15.29 27.55 13.96
CA MET A 1 15.17 26.34 14.80
C MET A 1 14.08 25.50 14.14
N PHE A 2 14.43 24.39 13.49
CA PHE A 2 13.44 23.56 12.79
C PHE A 2 12.55 22.86 13.82
N ASP A 3 11.24 23.02 13.66
CA ASP A 3 10.25 22.57 14.62
C ASP A 3 10.16 21.03 14.57
N TYR A 4 10.80 20.37 15.52
CA TYR A 4 10.90 18.91 15.60
C TYR A 4 9.51 18.24 15.67
N GLU A 5 8.54 18.93 16.25
CA GLU A 5 7.13 18.51 16.29
C GLU A 5 6.47 18.59 14.91
N LEU A 6 6.79 19.60 14.10
CA LEU A 6 6.31 19.70 12.72
C LEU A 6 6.91 18.59 11.86
N ILE A 7 8.20 18.29 12.02
CA ILE A 7 8.87 17.19 11.30
C ILE A 7 8.27 15.84 11.73
N LYS A 8 8.05 15.59 13.02
CA LYS A 8 7.38 14.38 13.51
C LYS A 8 5.97 14.23 12.97
N THR A 9 5.21 15.32 12.94
CA THR A 9 3.84 15.33 12.40
C THR A 9 3.86 15.07 10.89
N PHE A 10 4.75 15.73 10.16
CA PHE A 10 4.90 15.53 8.73
C PHE A 10 5.31 14.10 8.40
N LEU A 11 6.31 13.54 9.09
CA LEU A 11 6.73 12.14 8.93
C LEU A 11 5.63 11.14 9.31
N LYS A 12 4.75 11.47 10.26
CA LYS A 12 3.54 10.66 10.56
C LYS A 12 2.52 10.66 9.43
N TYR A 13 2.44 11.74 8.64
CA TYR A 13 1.44 11.92 7.59
C TYR A 13 1.97 11.70 6.17
N VAL A 14 3.28 11.58 5.97
CA VAL A 14 3.85 11.06 4.72
C VAL A 14 3.57 9.56 4.68
N ALA A 15 2.37 9.22 4.20
CA ALA A 15 2.04 7.85 3.87
C ALA A 15 3.11 7.31 2.92
N ILE A 16 3.82 6.26 3.32
CA ILE A 16 4.88 5.63 2.52
C ILE A 16 4.30 5.12 1.19
N TYR A 17 3.04 4.68 1.24
CA TYR A 17 2.25 4.30 0.07
C TYR A 17 0.92 5.08 0.11
N PRO A 18 0.87 6.29 -0.47
CA PRO A 18 -0.36 7.06 -0.58
C PRO A 18 -1.48 6.27 -1.27
N VAL A 19 -2.72 6.64 -0.98
CA VAL A 19 -3.87 6.13 -1.74
C VAL A 19 -3.68 6.48 -3.22
N GLY A 20 -3.88 5.50 -4.10
CA GLY A 20 -3.64 5.65 -5.53
C GLY A 20 -2.26 5.21 -6.02
N THR A 21 -1.32 4.90 -5.13
CA THR A 21 -0.01 4.35 -5.53
C THR A 21 -0.16 2.95 -6.11
N ASN A 22 0.48 2.70 -7.26
CA ASN A 22 0.52 1.36 -7.84
C ASN A 22 1.60 0.56 -7.14
N ILE A 23 1.29 -0.69 -6.83
CA ILE A 23 2.20 -1.56 -6.09
C ILE A 23 2.26 -2.96 -6.68
N VAL A 24 3.38 -3.62 -6.44
CA VAL A 24 3.59 -5.05 -6.69
C VAL A 24 3.70 -5.75 -5.34
N LEU A 25 2.99 -6.85 -5.19
CA LEU A 25 3.10 -7.72 -4.03
C LEU A 25 4.15 -8.81 -4.29
N ASN A 26 4.73 -9.34 -3.21
CA ASN A 26 5.65 -10.48 -3.27
C ASN A 26 5.05 -11.75 -3.91
N THR A 27 3.72 -11.82 -3.98
CA THR A 27 2.96 -12.86 -4.68
C THR A 27 2.91 -12.67 -6.20
N GLY A 28 3.45 -11.56 -6.73
CA GLY A 28 3.41 -11.17 -8.14
C GLY A 28 2.14 -10.43 -8.56
N TYR A 29 1.12 -10.38 -7.70
CA TYR A 29 -0.09 -9.59 -7.97
C TYR A 29 0.22 -8.10 -8.00
N ARG A 30 -0.47 -7.37 -8.87
CA ARG A 30 -0.36 -5.91 -8.97
C ARG A 30 -1.68 -5.25 -8.66
N GLY A 31 -1.58 -4.11 -7.97
CA GLY A 31 -2.75 -3.40 -7.51
C GLY A 31 -2.45 -1.96 -7.18
N VAL A 32 -3.46 -1.32 -6.60
CA VAL A 32 -3.40 0.08 -6.18
C VAL A 32 -3.76 0.16 -4.70
N VAL A 33 -3.09 1.04 -3.96
CA VAL A 33 -3.48 1.34 -2.58
C VAL A 33 -4.88 1.95 -2.57
N SER A 34 -5.85 1.28 -1.94
CA SER A 34 -7.23 1.77 -1.81
C SER A 34 -7.47 2.44 -0.47
N LYS A 35 -6.77 2.03 0.59
CA LYS A 35 -6.95 2.60 1.93
C LYS A 35 -5.66 2.55 2.74
N ILE A 36 -5.39 3.61 3.49
CA ILE A 36 -4.30 3.71 4.46
C ILE A 36 -4.88 3.84 5.87
N PHE A 37 -4.11 3.40 6.87
CA PHE A 37 -4.43 3.59 8.29
C PHE A 37 -3.27 4.34 8.95
N PRO A 38 -3.49 5.50 9.59
CA PRO A 38 -2.43 6.27 10.24
C PRO A 38 -1.63 5.47 11.28
N GLU A 39 -2.25 4.50 11.94
CA GLU A 39 -1.62 3.62 12.91
C GLU A 39 -0.77 2.52 12.25
N TYR A 40 -1.02 2.24 10.96
CA TYR A 40 -0.37 1.18 10.19
C TYR A 40 -0.01 1.64 8.76
N PRO A 41 0.87 2.65 8.60
CA PRO A 41 1.19 3.23 7.28
C PRO A 41 1.87 2.23 6.33
N LEU A 42 2.48 1.17 6.87
CA LEU A 42 3.12 0.08 6.12
C LEU A 42 2.18 -1.09 5.77
N ARG A 43 0.94 -1.07 6.26
CA ARG A 43 -0.05 -2.13 6.02
C ARG A 43 -1.36 -1.55 5.48
N PRO A 44 -1.34 -0.99 4.26
CA PRO A 44 -2.54 -0.52 3.59
C PRO A 44 -3.47 -1.66 3.15
N VAL A 45 -4.68 -1.29 2.73
CA VAL A 45 -5.53 -2.14 1.90
C VAL A 45 -5.17 -1.89 0.43
N ILE A 46 -4.94 -2.97 -0.30
CA ILE A 46 -4.60 -2.95 -1.72
C ILE A 46 -5.77 -3.51 -2.52
N ARG A 47 -6.20 -2.79 -3.55
CA ARG A 47 -7.11 -3.32 -4.56
C ARG A 47 -6.31 -3.95 -5.70
N ILE A 48 -6.48 -5.25 -5.88
CA ILE A 48 -5.78 -6.04 -6.89
C ILE A 48 -6.46 -5.88 -8.24
N LEU A 49 -5.67 -5.55 -9.25
CA LEU A 49 -6.12 -5.29 -10.60
C LEU A 49 -5.56 -6.29 -11.60
N GLN A 50 -4.35 -6.81 -11.36
CA GLN A 50 -3.69 -7.78 -12.23
C GLN A 50 -3.17 -8.98 -11.45
N ASN A 51 -3.26 -10.15 -12.07
CA ASN A 51 -2.66 -11.38 -11.56
C ASN A 51 -1.14 -11.42 -11.84
N PRO A 52 -0.41 -12.41 -11.29
CA PRO A 52 1.02 -12.56 -11.53
C PRO A 52 1.41 -12.78 -13.00
N ASN A 53 0.48 -13.25 -13.83
CA ASN A 53 0.68 -13.42 -15.27
C ASN A 53 0.55 -12.09 -16.05
N GLY A 54 0.21 -10.99 -15.37
CA GLY A 54 0.00 -9.68 -15.98
C GLY A 54 -1.41 -9.49 -16.57
N GLU A 55 -2.33 -10.43 -16.36
CA GLU A 55 -3.69 -10.34 -16.86
C GLU A 55 -4.56 -9.48 -15.94
N MET A 56 -5.36 -8.61 -16.53
CA MET A 56 -6.35 -7.83 -15.79
C MET A 56 -7.44 -8.74 -15.23
N LEU A 57 -7.70 -8.61 -13.94
CA LEU A 57 -8.78 -9.34 -13.26
C LEU A 57 -10.13 -8.77 -13.72
N LYS A 58 -11.03 -9.66 -14.17
CA LYS A 58 -12.43 -9.31 -14.47
C LYS A 58 -13.19 -8.78 -13.26
N SER A 59 -12.79 -9.21 -12.07
CA SER A 59 -13.37 -8.78 -10.80
C SER A 59 -12.24 -8.45 -9.82
N PRO A 60 -11.85 -7.17 -9.72
CA PRO A 60 -10.91 -6.70 -8.72
C PRO A 60 -11.38 -7.05 -7.30
N PHE A 61 -10.43 -7.37 -6.43
CA PHE A 61 -10.70 -7.64 -5.02
C PHE A 61 -9.69 -6.89 -4.13
N GLU A 62 -9.99 -6.79 -2.84
CA GLU A 62 -9.13 -6.10 -1.89
C GLU A 62 -8.40 -7.07 -0.97
N ILE A 63 -7.15 -6.74 -0.66
CA ILE A 63 -6.32 -7.43 0.32
C ILE A 63 -5.96 -6.42 1.42
N ASP A 64 -6.33 -6.75 2.66
CA ASP A 64 -5.92 -6.00 3.83
C ASP A 64 -4.59 -6.57 4.35
N LEU A 65 -3.49 -5.85 4.12
CA LEU A 65 -2.16 -6.32 4.52
C LEU A 65 -1.98 -6.40 6.05
N ARG A 66 -2.90 -5.82 6.85
CA ARG A 66 -2.90 -6.00 8.30
C ARG A 66 -3.33 -7.41 8.70
N LYS A 67 -4.16 -8.06 7.86
CA LYS A 67 -4.63 -9.43 8.07
C LYS A 67 -3.68 -10.46 7.44
N GLU A 68 -3.06 -10.09 6.32
CA GLU A 68 -2.16 -10.96 5.55
C GLU A 68 -0.69 -10.69 5.87
N VAL A 69 -0.18 -11.28 6.96
CA VAL A 69 1.20 -11.04 7.44
C VAL A 69 2.30 -11.52 6.49
N ASN A 70 2.01 -12.48 5.62
CA ASN A 70 2.96 -13.07 4.67
C ASN A 70 3.02 -12.32 3.33
N ILE A 71 2.11 -11.36 3.11
CA ILE A 71 2.05 -10.57 1.90
C ILE A 71 2.72 -9.23 2.13
N THR A 72 3.70 -8.91 1.30
CA THR A 72 4.50 -7.68 1.40
C THR A 72 4.53 -6.94 0.07
N ILE A 73 4.73 -5.63 0.14
CA ILE A 73 4.94 -4.78 -1.04
C ILE A 73 6.40 -4.90 -1.44
N THR A 74 6.66 -5.32 -2.67
CA THR A 74 8.02 -5.42 -3.24
C THR A 74 8.40 -4.18 -4.02
N GLU A 75 7.43 -3.55 -4.69
CA GLU A 75 7.66 -2.36 -5.52
C GLU A 75 6.47 -1.40 -5.40
N ALA A 76 6.73 -0.10 -5.50
CA ALA A 76 5.73 0.95 -5.51
C ALA A 76 6.13 2.06 -6.49
N PHE A 77 5.17 2.54 -7.28
CA PHE A 77 5.39 3.51 -8.36
C PHE A 77 4.13 4.33 -8.71
#